data_AF-A0A1G1WMU7-F1
#
_entry.id   AF-A0A1G1WMU7-F1
#
_cell.length_a   1.000
_cell.length_b   1.000
_cell.length_c   1.000
_cell.angle_alpha   90.00
_cell.angle_beta   90.00
_cell.angle_gamma   90.00
#
_symmetry.space_group_name_H-M   'P 1'
#
loop_
_entity.id
_entity.type
_entity.pdbx_description
1 polymer ?
#
loop_
_entity_poly.entity_id
_entity_poly.type
_entity_poly.pdbx_seq_one_letter_code
_entity_poly.pdbx_strand_id
1 'polypeptide(L)'
;MDRIVTISLPTFENEKTVKTKLKEDSPYLLVESLPKSWKKLAKEGGNVFGSYEISNMLPIHNATGIRDLKQITKMGKAVKSGKHILGNADLPNIKMVVAPSGRLLVFDGHHSLISYYNQGKRYLSEIPYLVISDNGFGPVTPEEISFFFPKDFREEVIRSWENYTVNWEAAAGNQVEKRRVSNFAELVAALGKRDKSAVKN
;
A
#
# COMPACT_ATOMS: atom_id res chain seq x y z
N MET A 1 -11.80 -9.79 15.25
CA MET A 1 -11.35 -11.03 14.56
C MET A 1 -9.82 -11.09 14.61
N ASP A 2 -9.19 -12.25 14.50
CA ASP A 2 -7.72 -12.31 14.41
C ASP A 2 -7.27 -11.93 12.99
N ARG A 3 -6.12 -11.23 12.85
CA ARG A 3 -5.52 -10.95 11.53
C ARG A 3 -4.09 -11.44 11.47
N ILE A 4 -3.58 -11.57 10.25
CA ILE A 4 -2.18 -11.84 10.00
C ILE A 4 -1.56 -10.57 9.42
N VAL A 5 -0.42 -10.17 9.97
CA VAL A 5 0.36 -9.03 9.49
C VAL A 5 1.71 -9.58 9.02
N THR A 6 1.85 -9.73 7.70
CA THR A 6 3.10 -10.17 7.10
C THR A 6 3.98 -8.94 6.85
N ILE A 7 5.19 -8.93 7.41
CA ILE A 7 6.12 -7.80 7.32
C ILE A 7 7.42 -8.29 6.70
N SER A 8 7.69 -7.90 5.45
CA SER A 8 8.94 -8.22 4.79
C SER A 8 9.93 -7.07 4.92
N LEU A 9 11.18 -7.41 5.26
CA LEU A 9 12.33 -6.53 5.16
C LEU A 9 13.39 -7.23 4.27
N PRO A 10 13.72 -6.69 3.09
CA PRO A 10 14.67 -7.30 2.14
C PRO A 10 16.12 -7.40 2.66
N THR A 11 16.43 -6.85 3.83
CA THR A 11 17.73 -7.00 4.50
C THR A 11 17.90 -8.34 5.21
N PHE A 12 16.85 -9.15 5.28
CA PHE A 12 16.90 -10.52 5.76
C PHE A 12 16.58 -11.41 4.57
N GLU A 13 17.35 -12.48 4.37
CA GLU A 13 17.11 -13.47 3.33
C GLU A 13 15.71 -14.14 3.44
N ASN A 14 14.93 -13.83 4.49
CA ASN A 14 13.62 -14.42 4.79
C ASN A 14 12.57 -13.37 5.22
N GLU A 15 11.33 -13.54 4.72
CA GLU A 15 10.16 -12.79 5.19
C GLU A 15 9.89 -13.04 6.68
N LYS A 16 9.37 -12.03 7.37
CA LYS A 16 8.96 -12.13 8.77
C LYS A 16 7.44 -12.01 8.87
N THR A 17 6.79 -12.93 9.57
CA THR A 17 5.35 -12.86 9.82
C THR A 17 5.08 -12.50 11.27
N VAL A 18 4.30 -11.45 11.49
CA VAL A 18 3.75 -11.11 12.80
C VAL A 18 2.27 -11.52 12.80
N LYS A 19 1.94 -12.59 13.53
CA LYS A 19 0.53 -12.88 13.82
C LYS A 19 0.08 -12.00 14.98
N THR A 20 -0.91 -11.14 14.76
CA THR A 20 -1.42 -10.23 15.80
C THR A 20 -2.93 -10.11 15.70
N LYS A 21 -3.61 -10.04 16.83
CA LYS A 21 -5.07 -9.83 16.84
C LYS A 21 -5.39 -8.40 16.40
N LEU A 22 -6.41 -8.21 15.55
CA LEU A 22 -6.95 -6.89 15.28
C LEU A 22 -7.46 -6.32 16.61
N LYS A 23 -6.96 -5.16 16.98
CA LYS A 23 -7.72 -4.24 17.81
C LYS A 23 -8.40 -3.26 16.86
N GLU A 24 -9.70 -3.04 17.07
CA GLU A 24 -10.46 -1.89 16.52
C GLU A 24 -10.95 -1.98 15.06
N ASP A 25 -11.16 -3.18 14.51
CA ASP A 25 -11.91 -3.45 13.24
C ASP A 25 -11.47 -2.67 11.98
N SER A 26 -10.29 -2.03 12.02
CA SER A 26 -9.75 -1.22 10.93
C SER A 26 -8.31 -1.63 10.64
N PRO A 27 -7.99 -2.08 9.40
CA PRO A 27 -6.61 -2.36 9.01
C PRO A 27 -5.69 -1.14 9.18
N TYR A 28 -6.24 0.08 9.08
CA TYR A 28 -5.48 1.32 9.28
C TYR A 28 -5.00 1.45 10.73
N LEU A 29 -5.91 1.30 11.70
CA LEU A 29 -5.59 1.38 13.14
C LEU A 29 -4.70 0.23 13.60
N LEU A 30 -4.79 -0.92 12.95
CA LEU A 30 -3.88 -2.04 13.19
C LEU A 30 -2.42 -1.65 12.94
N VAL A 31 -2.12 -0.94 11.83
CA VAL A 31 -0.74 -0.53 11.55
C VAL A 31 -0.26 0.51 12.56
N GLU A 32 -1.10 1.46 12.92
CA GLU A 32 -0.76 2.51 13.89
C GLU A 32 -0.52 1.96 15.30
N SER A 33 -1.19 0.86 15.66
CA SER A 33 -1.03 0.19 16.95
C SER A 33 0.11 -0.82 17.00
N LEU A 34 0.85 -1.05 15.90
CA LEU A 34 2.01 -1.94 15.92
C LEU A 34 3.07 -1.40 16.89
N PRO A 35 3.54 -2.20 17.86
CA PRO A 35 4.51 -1.74 18.83
C PRO A 35 5.84 -1.47 18.15
N LYS A 36 6.60 -0.48 18.66
CA LYS A 36 7.97 -0.19 18.20
C LYS A 36 8.88 -1.42 18.27
N SER A 37 8.56 -2.38 19.13
CA SER A 37 9.25 -3.66 19.31
C SER A 37 8.73 -4.80 18.41
N TRP A 38 7.97 -4.51 17.34
CA TRP A 38 7.37 -5.52 16.44
C TRP A 38 8.36 -6.58 15.96
N LYS A 39 9.64 -6.23 15.76
CA LYS A 39 10.71 -7.16 15.37
C LYS A 39 10.89 -8.32 16.37
N LYS A 40 10.58 -8.12 17.65
CA LYS A 40 10.62 -9.16 18.70
C LYS A 40 9.40 -10.08 18.68
N LEU A 41 8.30 -9.63 18.07
CA LEU A 41 7.04 -10.38 17.94
C LEU A 41 6.97 -11.16 16.63
N ALA A 42 7.82 -10.81 15.67
CA ALA A 42 7.92 -11.48 14.39
C ALA A 42 8.48 -12.89 14.54
N LYS A 43 7.79 -13.85 13.91
CA LYS A 43 8.30 -15.20 13.67
C LYS A 43 8.77 -15.27 12.22
N GLU A 44 9.67 -16.19 11.92
CA GLU A 44 10.00 -16.51 10.54
C GLU A 44 8.74 -16.96 9.81
N GLY A 45 8.52 -16.39 8.63
CA GLY A 45 7.39 -16.68 7.76
C GLY A 45 7.85 -17.30 6.45
N GLY A 46 6.93 -17.92 5.73
CA GLY A 46 7.16 -18.26 4.33
C GLY A 46 7.15 -17.02 3.44
N ASN A 47 7.73 -17.13 2.24
CA ASN A 47 7.69 -16.08 1.21
C ASN A 47 6.32 -16.10 0.49
N VAL A 48 5.28 -15.64 1.18
CA VAL A 48 3.88 -15.81 0.71
C VAL A 48 3.57 -14.83 -0.41
N PHE A 49 4.03 -13.59 -0.27
CA PHE A 49 3.69 -12.51 -1.19
C PHE A 49 4.87 -12.06 -2.06
N GLY A 50 6.10 -12.52 -1.81
CA GLY A 50 7.27 -11.98 -2.50
C GLY A 50 7.30 -12.23 -4.01
N SER A 51 6.59 -13.22 -4.54
CA SER A 51 6.42 -13.41 -5.99
C SER A 51 5.35 -12.52 -6.62
N TYR A 52 4.62 -11.74 -5.83
CA TYR A 52 3.57 -10.85 -6.33
C TYR A 52 4.18 -9.68 -7.11
N GLU A 53 3.72 -9.47 -8.33
CA GLU A 53 4.17 -8.38 -9.20
C GLU A 53 3.63 -7.04 -8.75
N ILE A 54 4.52 -6.06 -8.59
CA ILE A 54 4.19 -4.68 -8.23
C ILE A 54 3.22 -4.07 -9.25
N SER A 55 3.40 -4.35 -10.54
CA SER A 55 2.55 -3.84 -11.62
C SER A 55 1.08 -4.19 -11.44
N ASN A 56 0.77 -5.34 -10.82
CA ASN A 56 -0.59 -5.88 -10.73
C ASN A 56 -1.32 -5.45 -9.45
N MET A 57 -0.65 -4.77 -8.53
CA MET A 57 -1.27 -4.25 -7.31
C MET A 57 -2.36 -3.23 -7.62
N LEU A 58 -3.34 -3.12 -6.73
CA LEU A 58 -4.44 -2.16 -6.84
C LEU A 58 -4.10 -0.93 -6.00
N PRO A 59 -3.94 0.27 -6.58
CA PRO A 59 -3.73 1.47 -5.79
C PRO A 59 -5.05 2.00 -5.22
N ILE A 60 -5.07 2.49 -3.99
CA ILE A 60 -6.23 3.21 -3.45
C ILE A 60 -6.39 4.63 -4.01
N HIS A 61 -5.38 5.15 -4.71
CA HIS A 61 -5.37 6.50 -5.29
C HIS A 61 -5.37 6.45 -6.82
N ASN A 62 -6.06 7.41 -7.43
CA ASN A 62 -5.77 7.85 -8.79
C ASN A 62 -4.47 8.69 -8.82
N ALA A 63 -3.99 9.03 -10.03
CA ALA A 63 -2.86 9.93 -10.19
C ALA A 63 -3.07 11.31 -9.53
N THR A 64 -4.31 11.80 -9.46
CA THR A 64 -4.72 13.04 -8.77
C THR A 64 -4.38 13.03 -7.28
N GLY A 65 -4.42 11.86 -6.63
CA GLY A 65 -4.04 11.70 -5.22
C GLY A 65 -2.53 11.63 -4.96
N ILE A 66 -1.69 11.60 -6.01
CA ILE A 66 -0.23 11.56 -5.86
C ILE A 66 0.34 12.96 -6.06
N ARG A 67 0.74 13.62 -4.97
CA ARG A 67 1.09 15.06 -4.97
C ARG A 67 2.58 15.33 -5.19
N ASP A 68 3.44 14.79 -4.33
CA ASP A 68 4.85 15.17 -4.28
C ASP A 68 5.76 14.31 -5.20
N LEU A 69 5.83 14.71 -6.47
CA LEU A 69 6.73 14.08 -7.45
C LEU A 69 8.21 14.30 -7.08
N LYS A 70 8.57 15.40 -6.43
CA LYS A 70 9.95 15.67 -6.00
C LYS A 70 10.39 14.68 -4.92
N GLN A 71 9.49 14.36 -3.98
CA GLN A 71 9.72 13.33 -2.98
C GLN A 71 9.94 11.95 -3.64
N ILE A 72 9.15 11.59 -4.65
CA ILE A 72 9.36 10.36 -5.44
C ILE A 72 10.75 10.36 -6.07
N THR A 73 11.18 11.46 -6.69
CA THR A 73 12.54 11.55 -7.26
C THR A 73 13.62 11.38 -6.18
N LYS A 74 13.48 12.04 -5.02
CA LYS A 74 14.42 11.94 -3.90
C LYS A 74 14.49 10.50 -3.36
N MET A 75 13.35 9.87 -3.15
CA MET A 75 13.23 8.47 -2.73
C MET A 75 13.83 7.53 -3.77
N GLY A 76 13.59 7.75 -5.06
CA GLY A 76 14.19 6.98 -6.16
C GLY A 76 15.73 7.04 -6.15
N LYS A 77 16.33 8.21 -5.89
CA LYS A 77 17.78 8.33 -5.71
C LYS A 77 18.29 7.52 -4.51
N ALA A 78 17.57 7.53 -3.40
CA ALA A 78 17.91 6.72 -2.23
C ALA A 78 17.87 5.22 -2.54
N VAL A 79 16.80 4.75 -3.20
CA VAL A 79 16.65 3.36 -3.65
C VAL A 79 17.79 2.96 -4.58
N LYS A 80 18.13 3.82 -5.56
CA LYS A 80 19.25 3.58 -6.49
C LYS A 80 20.59 3.40 -5.76
N SER A 81 20.78 4.09 -4.63
CA SER A 81 21.96 3.95 -3.77
C SER A 81 21.93 2.74 -2.82
N GLY A 82 20.92 1.85 -2.95
CA GLY A 82 20.76 0.67 -2.11
C GLY A 82 20.07 0.92 -0.78
N LYS A 83 19.52 2.13 -0.55
CA LYS A 83 18.82 2.47 0.70
C LYS A 83 17.34 2.11 0.61
N HIS A 84 16.82 1.44 1.64
CA HIS A 84 15.39 1.18 1.77
C HIS A 84 14.62 2.37 2.33
N ILE A 85 13.40 2.54 1.85
CA ILE A 85 12.43 3.52 2.35
C ILE A 85 11.59 2.87 3.45
N LEU A 86 11.86 3.25 4.69
CA LEU A 86 11.16 2.77 5.88
C LEU A 86 10.46 3.95 6.57
N GLY A 87 9.38 3.64 7.28
CA GLY A 87 8.66 4.57 8.15
C GLY A 87 9.18 4.54 9.58
N ASN A 88 8.34 4.99 10.51
CA ASN A 88 8.66 5.01 11.93
C ASN A 88 8.95 3.59 12.47
N ALA A 89 9.93 3.50 13.39
CA ALA A 89 10.35 2.24 14.01
C ALA A 89 10.76 1.15 12.99
N ASP A 90 11.35 1.57 11.87
CA ASP A 90 11.80 0.72 10.75
C ASP A 90 10.68 -0.13 10.11
N LEU A 91 9.42 0.26 10.28
CA LEU A 91 8.32 -0.41 9.59
C LEU A 91 8.41 -0.13 8.08
N PRO A 92 8.06 -1.10 7.23
CA PRO A 92 7.87 -0.84 5.81
C PRO A 92 6.90 0.30 5.57
N ASN A 93 7.27 1.22 4.68
CA ASN A 93 6.41 2.35 4.35
C ASN A 93 5.24 1.94 3.44
N ILE A 94 5.35 0.80 2.76
CA ILE A 94 4.34 0.27 1.83
C ILE A 94 3.42 -0.66 2.61
N LYS A 95 2.13 -0.31 2.66
CA LYS A 95 1.12 -1.05 3.44
C LYS A 95 -0.03 -1.46 2.54
N MET A 96 -0.42 -2.71 2.66
CA MET A 96 -1.39 -3.36 1.79
C MET A 96 -2.37 -4.21 2.57
N VAL A 97 -3.52 -4.46 1.96
CA VAL A 97 -4.44 -5.53 2.37
C VAL A 97 -4.62 -6.54 1.23
N VAL A 98 -4.91 -7.80 1.55
CA VAL A 98 -5.48 -8.74 0.58
C VAL A 98 -6.94 -8.36 0.38
N ALA A 99 -7.32 -7.86 -0.79
CA ALA A 99 -8.68 -7.43 -1.07
C ALA A 99 -9.59 -8.61 -1.45
N PRO A 100 -10.93 -8.46 -1.40
CA PRO A 100 -11.89 -9.51 -1.81
C PRO A 100 -11.66 -10.09 -3.21
N SER A 101 -11.05 -9.32 -4.12
CA SER A 101 -10.67 -9.77 -5.47
C SER A 101 -9.44 -10.68 -5.51
N GLY A 102 -8.79 -10.95 -4.37
CA GLY A 102 -7.51 -11.65 -4.26
C GLY A 102 -6.30 -10.80 -4.61
N ARG A 103 -6.50 -9.54 -5.04
CA ARG A 103 -5.41 -8.60 -5.35
C ARG A 103 -4.92 -7.87 -4.10
N LEU A 104 -3.67 -7.43 -4.11
CA LEU A 104 -3.14 -6.57 -3.05
C LEU A 104 -3.56 -5.13 -3.28
N LEU A 105 -4.34 -4.56 -2.37
CA LEU A 105 -4.74 -3.15 -2.34
C LEU A 105 -3.71 -2.35 -1.54
N VAL A 106 -2.98 -1.47 -2.21
CA VAL A 106 -2.03 -0.52 -1.59
C VAL A 106 -2.80 0.66 -1.05
N PHE A 107 -2.89 0.76 0.28
CA PHE A 107 -3.61 1.83 0.96
C PHE A 107 -2.69 2.91 1.54
N ASP A 108 -1.38 2.64 1.63
CA ASP A 108 -0.38 3.63 2.04
C ASP A 108 1.00 3.29 1.44
N GLY A 109 1.87 4.30 1.32
CA GLY A 109 3.24 4.15 0.82
C GLY A 109 3.40 4.29 -0.69
N HIS A 110 2.44 4.86 -1.42
CA HIS A 110 2.47 4.96 -2.89
C HIS A 110 3.73 5.65 -3.41
N HIS A 111 4.20 6.74 -2.81
CA HIS A 111 5.45 7.40 -3.22
C HIS A 111 6.66 6.47 -3.13
N SER A 112 6.70 5.63 -2.10
CA SER A 112 7.78 4.64 -1.92
C SER A 112 7.69 3.56 -2.99
N LEU A 113 6.50 3.01 -3.22
CA LEU A 113 6.29 1.96 -4.20
C LEU A 113 6.55 2.45 -5.64
N ILE A 114 6.13 3.68 -5.98
CA ILE A 114 6.44 4.33 -7.27
C ILE A 114 7.96 4.46 -7.42
N SER A 115 8.65 4.88 -6.35
CA SER A 115 10.10 5.04 -6.36
C SER A 115 10.82 3.72 -6.64
N TYR A 116 10.44 2.63 -5.97
CA TYR A 116 11.00 1.30 -6.24
C TYR A 116 10.70 0.83 -7.66
N TYR A 117 9.44 0.94 -8.10
CA TYR A 117 9.02 0.53 -9.44
C TYR A 117 9.80 1.26 -10.55
N ASN A 118 10.01 2.56 -10.38
CA ASN A 118 10.80 3.40 -11.29
C ASN A 118 12.30 3.04 -11.28
N GLN A 119 12.82 2.44 -10.19
CA GLN A 119 14.19 1.90 -10.13
C GLN A 119 14.29 0.44 -10.62
N GLY A 120 13.25 -0.08 -11.28
CA GLY A 120 13.31 -1.40 -11.91
C GLY A 120 12.87 -2.55 -11.02
N LYS A 121 12.43 -2.30 -9.78
CA LYS A 121 11.86 -3.34 -8.93
C LYS A 121 10.54 -3.85 -9.53
N ARG A 122 10.34 -5.16 -9.55
CA ARG A 122 9.19 -5.82 -10.19
C ARG A 122 8.39 -6.66 -9.21
N TYR A 123 9.04 -7.26 -8.23
CA TYR A 123 8.42 -8.18 -7.28
C TYR A 123 8.49 -7.65 -5.85
N LEU A 124 7.53 -8.09 -5.02
CA LEU A 124 7.51 -7.73 -3.60
C LEU A 124 8.74 -8.21 -2.81
N SER A 125 9.33 -9.33 -3.20
CA SER A 125 10.55 -9.87 -2.58
C SER A 125 11.75 -8.90 -2.65
N GLU A 126 11.70 -7.91 -3.54
CA GLU A 126 12.78 -6.94 -3.73
C GLU A 126 12.63 -5.67 -2.88
N ILE A 127 11.54 -5.53 -2.11
CA ILE A 127 11.21 -4.30 -1.39
C ILE A 127 10.69 -4.58 0.03
N PRO A 128 10.82 -3.63 0.96
CA PRO A 128 10.15 -3.72 2.26
C PRO A 128 8.64 -3.51 2.09
N TYR A 129 7.83 -4.36 2.68
CA TYR A 129 6.37 -4.21 2.65
C TYR A 129 5.67 -4.77 3.90
N LEU A 130 4.44 -4.33 4.11
CA LEU A 130 3.51 -4.86 5.10
C LEU A 130 2.20 -5.25 4.40
N VAL A 131 1.74 -6.48 4.61
CA VAL A 131 0.42 -6.97 4.13
C VAL A 131 -0.42 -7.39 5.34
N ILE A 132 -1.65 -6.90 5.38
CA ILE A 132 -2.68 -7.34 6.33
C ILE A 132 -3.62 -8.29 5.59
N SER A 133 -3.88 -9.44 6.18
CA SER A 133 -4.77 -10.45 5.66
C SER A 133 -5.58 -11.08 6.77
N ASP A 134 -6.64 -11.79 6.40
CA ASP A 134 -7.30 -12.70 7.33
C ASP A 134 -6.41 -13.92 7.63
N ASN A 135 -6.88 -14.78 8.55
CA ASN A 135 -6.27 -16.07 8.81
C ASN A 135 -6.08 -16.88 7.51
N GLY A 136 -4.96 -17.59 7.40
CA GLY A 136 -4.63 -18.34 6.19
C GLY A 136 -4.30 -17.47 4.96
N PHE A 137 -3.97 -16.18 5.16
CA PHE A 137 -3.68 -15.21 4.10
C PHE A 137 -4.90 -14.85 3.23
N GLY A 138 -6.11 -15.00 3.80
CA GLY A 138 -7.37 -14.64 3.14
C GLY A 138 -7.63 -13.13 3.05
N PRO A 139 -8.68 -12.73 2.32
CA PRO A 139 -9.00 -11.33 2.10
C PRO A 139 -9.61 -10.64 3.33
N VAL A 140 -9.44 -9.32 3.43
CA VAL A 140 -10.23 -8.45 4.30
C VAL A 140 -11.60 -8.18 3.68
N THR A 141 -12.58 -7.76 4.49
CA THR A 141 -13.93 -7.48 3.99
C THR A 141 -14.07 -6.09 3.35
N PRO A 142 -15.10 -5.85 2.51
CA PRO A 142 -15.42 -4.51 2.02
C PRO A 142 -15.66 -3.48 3.14
N GLU A 143 -16.22 -3.90 4.28
CA GLU A 143 -16.39 -3.06 5.47
C GLU A 143 -15.04 -2.58 6.02
N GLU A 144 -14.05 -3.48 6.11
CA GLU A 144 -12.68 -3.12 6.50
C GLU A 144 -12.03 -2.15 5.49
N ILE A 145 -12.24 -2.36 4.18
CA ILE A 145 -11.75 -1.46 3.13
C ILE A 145 -12.39 -0.06 3.24
N SER A 146 -13.66 0.01 3.65
CA SER A 146 -14.39 1.28 3.76
C SER A 146 -13.74 2.26 4.75
N PHE A 147 -12.97 1.77 5.73
CA PHE A 147 -12.24 2.62 6.67
C PHE A 147 -11.13 3.45 6.02
N PHE A 148 -10.69 3.10 4.82
CA PHE A 148 -9.75 3.90 4.05
C PHE A 148 -10.40 5.07 3.30
N PHE A 149 -11.72 5.21 3.40
CA PHE A 149 -12.50 6.26 2.76
C PHE A 149 -13.17 7.16 3.82
N PRO A 150 -13.54 8.41 3.46
CA PRO A 150 -14.27 9.28 4.35
C PRO A 150 -15.57 8.63 4.84
N LYS A 151 -15.93 8.92 6.11
CA LYS A 151 -17.05 8.27 6.80
C LYS A 151 -18.36 8.28 6.00
N ASP A 152 -18.67 9.41 5.38
CA ASP A 152 -19.95 9.64 4.68
C ASP A 152 -20.08 8.81 3.39
N PHE A 153 -18.98 8.25 2.87
CA PHE A 153 -18.97 7.44 1.65
C PHE A 153 -18.85 5.93 1.92
N ARG A 154 -18.78 5.51 3.19
CA ARG A 154 -18.51 4.11 3.54
C ARG A 154 -19.55 3.15 3.00
N GLU A 155 -20.84 3.50 3.04
CA GLU A 155 -21.90 2.62 2.51
C GLU A 155 -21.79 2.42 1.00
N GLU A 156 -21.43 3.46 0.26
CA GLU A 156 -21.21 3.40 -1.18
C GLU A 156 -20.00 2.52 -1.50
N VAL A 157 -18.92 2.70 -0.75
CA VAL A 157 -17.69 1.90 -0.87
C VAL A 157 -17.94 0.44 -0.51
N ILE A 158 -18.67 0.12 0.56
CA ILE A 158 -18.99 -1.27 0.93
C ILE A 158 -19.65 -2.01 -0.24
N ARG A 159 -20.58 -1.35 -0.94
CA ARG A 159 -21.30 -1.92 -2.09
C ARG A 159 -20.42 -2.14 -3.32
N SER A 160 -19.41 -1.30 -3.54
CA SER A 160 -18.70 -1.26 -4.83
C SER A 160 -17.28 -0.67 -4.74
N TRP A 161 -16.52 -1.08 -3.73
CA TRP A 161 -15.22 -0.52 -3.37
C TRP A 161 -14.21 -0.46 -4.53
N GLU A 162 -14.25 -1.43 -5.43
CA GLU A 162 -13.37 -1.51 -6.60
C GLU A 162 -13.55 -0.33 -7.57
N ASN A 163 -14.73 0.28 -7.59
CA ASN A 163 -15.04 1.42 -8.46
C ASN A 163 -14.51 2.75 -7.92
N TYR A 164 -13.99 2.77 -6.70
CA TYR A 164 -13.59 3.99 -6.02
C TYR A 164 -12.10 4.02 -5.67
N THR A 165 -11.62 5.25 -5.60
CA THR A 165 -10.31 5.65 -5.08
C THR A 165 -10.51 6.84 -4.17
N VAL A 166 -9.56 7.08 -3.28
CA VAL A 166 -9.59 8.23 -2.37
C VAL A 166 -8.52 9.25 -2.77
N ASN A 167 -8.80 10.52 -2.56
CA ASN A 167 -7.87 11.63 -2.70
C ASN A 167 -8.00 12.51 -1.45
N TRP A 168 -7.20 12.22 -0.43
CA TRP A 168 -7.25 12.92 0.86
C TRP A 168 -6.88 14.40 0.77
N GLU A 169 -6.25 14.82 -0.33
CA GLU A 169 -5.89 16.22 -0.60
C GLU A 169 -7.06 17.04 -1.15
N ALA A 170 -8.10 16.39 -1.69
CA ALA A 170 -9.30 17.09 -2.11
C ALA A 170 -10.07 17.63 -0.90
N ALA A 171 -10.84 18.70 -1.13
CA ALA A 171 -11.73 19.25 -0.10
C ALA A 171 -12.69 18.17 0.42
N ALA A 172 -13.04 18.25 1.72
CA ALA A 172 -14.04 17.37 2.32
C ALA A 172 -15.32 17.30 1.47
N GLY A 173 -15.86 16.10 1.28
CA GLY A 173 -16.97 15.84 0.36
C GLY A 173 -16.56 15.54 -1.08
N ASN A 174 -15.33 15.87 -1.50
CA ASN A 174 -14.79 15.58 -2.84
C ASN A 174 -13.61 14.58 -2.82
N GLN A 175 -13.39 13.95 -1.67
CA GLN A 175 -12.25 13.04 -1.46
C GLN A 175 -12.45 11.66 -2.08
N VAL A 176 -13.67 11.27 -2.46
CA VAL A 176 -13.93 10.01 -3.14
C VAL A 176 -14.05 10.25 -4.63
N GLU A 177 -13.25 9.53 -5.42
CA GLU A 177 -13.20 9.63 -6.86
C GLU A 177 -13.53 8.28 -7.49
N LYS A 178 -14.19 8.29 -8.66
CA LYS A 178 -14.25 7.10 -9.51
C LYS A 178 -12.84 6.65 -9.88
N ARG A 179 -12.57 5.35 -9.80
CA ARG A 179 -11.31 4.74 -10.19
C ARG A 179 -11.04 4.98 -11.69
N ARG A 180 -9.83 5.42 -12.01
CA ARG A 180 -9.35 5.66 -13.39
C ARG A 180 -8.15 4.81 -13.75
N VAL A 181 -7.56 4.12 -12.77
CA VAL A 181 -6.42 3.21 -12.94
C VAL A 181 -6.74 1.88 -12.28
N SER A 182 -6.59 0.80 -13.06
CA SER A 182 -6.98 -0.56 -12.67
C SER A 182 -5.87 -1.27 -11.91
N ASN A 183 -4.63 -0.83 -12.05
CA ASN A 183 -3.45 -1.41 -11.44
C ASN A 183 -2.34 -0.36 -11.24
N PHE A 184 -1.24 -0.78 -10.62
CA PHE A 184 -0.14 0.12 -10.27
C PHE A 184 0.67 0.57 -11.48
N ALA A 185 0.82 -0.28 -12.51
CA ALA A 185 1.49 0.12 -13.75
C ALA A 185 0.75 1.26 -14.46
N GLU A 186 -0.58 1.21 -14.51
CA GLU A 186 -1.43 2.28 -15.03
C GLU A 186 -1.31 3.57 -14.22
N LEU A 187 -1.22 3.47 -12.89
CA LEU A 187 -0.96 4.64 -12.03
C LEU A 187 0.36 5.32 -12.39
N VAL A 188 1.45 4.56 -12.50
CA VAL A 188 2.77 5.10 -12.86
C VAL A 188 2.75 5.72 -14.27
N ALA A 189 2.11 5.05 -15.23
CA ALA A 189 1.96 5.57 -16.59
C ALA A 189 1.17 6.89 -16.63
N ALA A 190 0.08 7.00 -15.85
CA ALA A 190 -0.71 8.22 -15.74
C ALA A 190 0.10 9.38 -15.14
N LEU A 191 0.95 9.13 -14.14
CA LEU A 191 1.85 10.14 -13.58
C LEU A 191 2.89 10.62 -14.59
N GLY A 192 3.47 9.69 -15.38
CA GLY A 192 4.42 10.04 -16.44
C GLY A 192 3.82 10.92 -17.54
N LYS A 193 2.52 10.76 -17.84
CA LYS A 193 1.80 11.65 -18.77
C LYS A 193 1.56 13.04 -18.16
N ARG A 194 1.16 13.09 -16.88
CA ARG A 194 0.91 14.35 -16.14
C ARG A 194 2.14 15.23 -16.06
N ASP A 195 3.30 14.64 -15.79
CA ASP A 195 4.58 15.38 -15.69
C ASP A 195 4.95 16.03 -17.02
N LYS A 196 4.79 15.29 -18.14
CA LYS A 196 5.04 15.82 -19.49
C LYS A 196 4.12 16.96 -19.89
N SER A 197 2.86 16.99 -19.41
CA SER A 197 1.95 18.11 -19.65
C SER A 197 2.29 19.35 -18.81
N ALA A 198 2.87 19.18 -17.62
CA ALA A 198 3.25 20.31 -16.76
C ALA A 198 4.50 21.04 -17.25
N VAL A 199 5.38 20.37 -18.00
CA VAL A 199 6.61 20.96 -18.58
C VAL A 199 6.32 21.78 -19.86
N LYS A 200 5.12 21.66 -20.44
CA LYS A 200 4.73 22.35 -21.69
C LYS A 200 3.97 23.68 -21.48
N ASN A 201 3.71 24.07 -20.24
CA ASN A 201 3.08 25.34 -19.85
C ASN A 201 4.06 26.20 -19.06
#